data_AF-A0A2P4Q4U1-F1
#
_entry.id   AF-A0A2P4Q4U1-F1
#
_cell.length_a   1.000
_cell.length_b   1.000
_cell.length_c   1.000
_cell.angle_alpha   90.00
_cell.angle_beta   90.00
_cell.angle_gamma   90.00
#
_symmetry.space_group_name_H-M   'P 1'
#
loop_
_entity.id
_entity.type
_entity.pdbx_description
1 polymer ?
#
loop_
_entity_poly.entity_id
_entity_poly.type
_entity_poly.pdbx_seq_one_letter_code
_entity_poly.pdbx_strand_id
1 'polypeptide(L)'
;MVKTNYSGLNPVVMRAITNLHYRYSNETPKMWYSRIRVSFRKLIEYNPTFFSKNEYIHMTDRLYEDGKFGPGRRTFHIYCTACDSLVSICENTEKCADKHLNECIVKIEERCIAYRKSSE
;
A
#
# COMPACT_ATOMS: atom_id res chain seq x y z
N MET A 1 -11.63 5.04 12.73
CA MET A 1 -12.20 3.95 11.91
C MET A 1 -12.34 4.52 10.51
N VAL A 2 -11.40 4.21 9.61
CA VAL A 2 -11.37 4.78 8.25
C VAL A 2 -12.58 4.21 7.51
N LYS A 3 -13.49 5.10 7.06
CA LYS A 3 -14.65 4.76 6.26
C LYS A 3 -14.17 4.45 4.85
N THR A 4 -13.86 3.19 4.58
CA THR A 4 -13.63 2.75 3.22
C THR A 4 -14.98 2.36 2.61
N ASN A 5 -15.57 3.25 1.81
CA ASN A 5 -16.74 2.93 0.99
C ASN A 5 -16.30 1.99 -0.15
N TYR A 6 -16.14 0.71 0.17
CA TYR A 6 -15.90 -0.37 -0.78
C TYR A 6 -17.21 -1.04 -1.22
N SER A 7 -18.28 -0.27 -1.41
CA SER A 7 -19.64 -0.78 -1.67
C SER A 7 -19.82 -1.51 -3.02
N GLY A 8 -18.72 -1.81 -3.73
CA GLY A 8 -18.69 -2.61 -4.96
C GLY A 8 -17.57 -3.64 -5.05
N LEU A 9 -16.72 -3.82 -4.01
CA LEU A 9 -15.67 -4.85 -4.04
C LEU A 9 -16.26 -6.23 -3.78
N ASN A 10 -15.77 -7.24 -4.52
CA ASN A 10 -16.12 -8.63 -4.27
C ASN A 10 -15.82 -8.99 -2.79
N PRO A 11 -16.80 -9.53 -2.03
CA PRO A 11 -16.60 -9.89 -0.62
C PRO A 11 -15.41 -10.81 -0.34
N VAL A 12 -15.05 -11.67 -1.30
CA VAL A 12 -13.88 -12.55 -1.24
C VAL A 12 -12.58 -11.74 -1.28
N VAL A 13 -12.50 -10.75 -2.17
CA VAL A 13 -11.36 -9.85 -2.31
C VAL A 13 -11.21 -8.98 -1.06
N MET A 14 -12.32 -8.45 -0.53
CA MET A 14 -12.34 -7.71 0.74
C MET A 14 -11.83 -8.54 1.92
N ARG A 15 -12.26 -9.81 2.00
CA ARG A 15 -11.78 -10.73 3.02
C ARG A 15 -10.29 -11.01 2.86
N ALA A 16 -9.78 -11.16 1.64
CA ALA A 16 -8.36 -11.36 1.38
C ALA A 16 -7.51 -10.16 1.83
N ILE A 17 -7.91 -8.93 1.49
CA ILE A 17 -7.24 -7.69 1.95
C ILE A 17 -7.26 -7.60 3.47
N THR A 18 -8.43 -7.84 4.07
CA THR A 18 -8.59 -7.80 5.53
C THR A 18 -7.66 -8.81 6.20
N ASN A 19 -7.58 -10.04 5.68
CA ASN A 19 -6.67 -11.06 6.19
C ASN A 19 -5.19 -10.65 6.04
N LEU A 20 -4.80 -10.01 4.93
CA LEU A 20 -3.45 -9.47 4.74
C LEU A 20 -3.11 -8.37 5.75
N HIS A 21 -4.08 -7.52 6.09
CA HIS A 21 -3.92 -6.49 7.13
C HIS A 21 -3.75 -7.08 8.52
N TYR A 22 -4.57 -8.06 8.90
CA TYR A 22 -4.54 -8.57 10.28
C TYR A 22 -3.42 -9.56 10.53
N ARG A 23 -3.09 -10.42 9.56
CA ARG A 23 -2.15 -11.55 9.74
C ARG A 23 -0.77 -11.14 10.26
N TYR A 24 -0.30 -9.96 9.88
CA TYR A 24 1.04 -9.47 10.23
C TYR A 24 1.00 -8.09 10.92
N SER A 25 -0.15 -7.73 11.50
CA SER A 25 -0.37 -6.42 12.12
C SER A 25 0.48 -6.15 13.36
N ASN A 26 1.15 -7.17 13.88
CA ASN A 26 2.11 -7.11 14.98
C ASN A 26 3.58 -7.06 14.52
N GLU A 27 3.85 -7.17 13.22
CA GLU A 27 5.20 -7.08 12.67
C GLU A 27 5.56 -5.63 12.34
N THR A 28 6.86 -5.33 12.29
CA THR A 28 7.33 -4.03 11.81
C THR A 28 6.92 -3.83 10.34
N PRO A 29 6.72 -2.58 9.87
CA PRO A 29 6.37 -2.31 8.48
C PRO A 29 7.31 -2.97 7.47
N LYS A 30 8.61 -3.06 7.78
CA LYS A 30 9.62 -3.72 6.94
C LYS A 30 9.37 -5.23 6.80
N MET A 31 9.11 -5.91 7.91
CA MET A 31 8.81 -7.34 7.93
C MET A 31 7.48 -7.61 7.21
N TRP A 32 6.46 -6.83 7.53
CA TRP A 32 5.14 -6.95 6.93
C TRP A 32 5.20 -6.75 5.41
N TYR A 33 5.87 -5.68 4.93
CA TYR A 33 6.15 -5.45 3.51
C TYR A 33 6.79 -6.66 2.83
N SER A 34 7.84 -7.24 3.43
CA SER A 34 8.52 -8.40 2.86
C SER A 34 7.58 -9.59 2.66
N ARG A 35 6.59 -9.77 3.54
CA ARG A 35 5.63 -10.89 3.45
C ARG A 35 4.49 -10.64 2.48
N ILE A 36 4.00 -9.41 2.39
CA ILE A 36 2.81 -9.12 1.59
C ILE A 36 3.12 -8.68 0.16
N ARG A 37 4.32 -8.15 -0.13
CA ARG A 37 4.68 -7.57 -1.43
C ARG A 37 4.22 -8.44 -2.61
N VAL A 38 4.58 -9.72 -2.60
CA VAL A 38 4.23 -10.67 -3.67
C VAL A 38 2.73 -10.97 -3.70
N SER A 39 2.14 -11.25 -2.53
CA SER A 39 0.73 -11.61 -2.41
C SER A 39 -0.21 -10.48 -2.82
N PHE A 40 0.11 -9.24 -2.45
CA PHE A 40 -0.68 -8.07 -2.78
C PHE A 40 -0.61 -7.75 -4.28
N ARG A 41 0.57 -7.85 -4.90
CA ARG A 41 0.70 -7.70 -6.36
C ARG A 41 -0.12 -8.73 -7.13
N LYS A 42 -0.07 -10.01 -6.73
CA LYS A 42 -0.90 -11.06 -7.33
C LYS A 42 -2.38 -10.79 -7.17
N LEU A 43 -2.79 -10.27 -6.00
CA LEU A 43 -4.19 -9.90 -5.76
C LEU A 43 -4.67 -8.83 -6.75
N ILE A 44 -3.86 -7.80 -6.98
CA ILE A 44 -4.16 -6.73 -7.96
C ILE A 44 -4.24 -7.30 -9.37
N GLU A 45 -3.25 -8.09 -9.77
CA GLU A 45 -3.16 -8.68 -11.11
C GLU A 45 -4.36 -9.60 -11.44
N TYR A 46 -4.80 -10.41 -10.48
CA TYR A 46 -5.94 -11.32 -10.68
C TYR A 46 -7.31 -10.63 -10.62
N ASN A 47 -7.39 -9.37 -10.18
CA ASN A 47 -8.65 -8.67 -9.95
C ASN A 47 -8.69 -7.30 -10.67
N PRO A 48 -8.44 -7.23 -11.99
CA PRO A 48 -8.31 -5.98 -12.73
C PRO A 48 -9.62 -5.17 -12.83
N THR A 49 -10.78 -5.81 -12.59
CA THR A 49 -12.07 -5.12 -12.50
C THR A 49 -12.16 -4.24 -11.25
N PHE A 50 -11.39 -4.56 -10.22
CA PHE A 50 -11.49 -3.98 -8.89
C PHE A 50 -10.31 -3.08 -8.52
N PHE A 51 -9.15 -3.35 -9.10
CA PHE A 51 -7.93 -2.60 -8.84
C PHE A 51 -7.41 -1.97 -10.11
N SER A 52 -6.84 -0.78 -9.97
CA SER A 52 -6.03 -0.20 -11.01
C SER A 52 -4.69 -0.95 -11.11
N LYS A 53 -3.92 -0.65 -12.17
CA LYS A 53 -2.59 -1.23 -12.37
C LYS A 53 -1.62 -0.89 -11.23
N ASN A 54 -1.82 0.24 -10.55
CA ASN A 54 -0.94 0.74 -9.49
C ASN A 54 -1.75 1.08 -8.25
N GLU A 55 -1.50 0.38 -7.15
CA GLU A 55 -2.25 0.52 -5.89
C GLU A 55 -1.28 0.68 -4.72
N TYR A 56 -1.84 0.94 -3.54
CA TYR A 56 -1.10 0.90 -2.28
C TYR A 56 -1.87 0.19 -1.16
N ILE A 57 -1.14 -0.21 -0.13
CA ILE A 57 -1.72 -0.71 1.12
C ILE A 57 -1.07 -0.03 2.32
N HIS A 58 -1.91 0.44 3.24
CA HIS A 58 -1.48 1.12 4.46
C HIS A 58 -0.84 0.14 5.46
N MET A 59 0.26 0.58 6.04
CA MET A 59 0.98 -0.12 7.09
C MET A 59 1.24 0.82 8.26
N THR A 60 0.82 0.44 9.45
CA THR A 60 1.04 1.24 10.65
C THR A 60 2.00 0.50 11.56
N ASP A 61 3.12 1.14 11.88
CA ASP A 61 3.98 0.62 12.93
C ASP A 61 3.33 0.85 14.28
N ARG A 62 3.26 -0.22 15.08
CA ARG A 62 2.71 -0.17 16.43
C ARG A 62 3.88 -0.33 17.39
N LEU A 63 4.33 0.78 17.96
CA LEU A 63 5.23 0.72 19.11
C LEU A 63 4.45 0.15 20.30
N TYR A 64 4.79 -1.07 20.69
CA TYR A 64 4.35 -1.68 21.94
C TYR A 64 5.38 -1.34 23.00
N GLU A 65 5.07 -0.37 23.86
CA GLU A 65 5.86 -0.08 25.06
C GLU A 65 5.29 -0.92 26.22
N ASP A 66 6.15 -1.65 26.92
CA ASP A 66 5.80 -2.47 28.10
C ASP A 66 4.63 -3.46 27.89
N GLY A 67 4.53 -4.03 26.68
CA GLY A 67 3.47 -4.97 26.33
C GLY A 67 2.06 -4.35 26.27
N LYS A 68 1.95 -3.03 26.41
CA LYS A 68 0.70 -2.28 26.27
C LYS A 68 0.72 -1.46 24.98
N PHE A 69 -0.46 -1.29 24.41
CA PHE A 69 -0.66 -0.32 23.34
C PHE A 69 -0.60 1.09 23.95
N GLY A 70 0.60 1.64 24.04
CA GLY A 70 0.80 3.02 24.47
C GLY A 70 0.34 4.00 23.38
N PRO A 71 0.07 5.27 23.73
CA PRO A 71 -0.04 6.37 22.78
C PRO A 71 1.30 6.73 22.12
N GLY A 72 2.21 5.76 21.97
CA GLY A 72 3.53 5.94 21.37
C GLY A 72 3.46 6.48 19.94
N ARG A 73 4.60 6.95 19.43
CA ARG A 73 4.71 7.53 18.08
C ARG A 73 4.35 6.48 17.02
N ARG A 74 3.13 6.53 16.50
CA ARG A 74 2.75 5.73 15.32
C ARG A 74 3.48 6.31 14.11
N THR A 75 4.25 5.47 13.42
CA THR A 75 4.77 5.81 12.10
C THR A 75 3.87 5.17 11.05
N PHE A 76 3.57 5.94 10.03
CA PHE A 76 2.67 5.53 8.96
C PHE A 76 3.47 5.24 7.73
N HIS A 77 3.18 4.10 7.13
CA HIS A 77 3.85 3.62 5.94
C HIS A 77 2.82 3.16 4.93
N ILE A 78 3.22 3.11 3.67
CA ILE A 78 2.49 2.42 2.62
C ILE A 78 3.45 1.50 1.87
N TYR A 79 2.93 0.37 1.43
CA TYR A 79 3.53 -0.31 0.28
C TYR A 79 2.89 0.25 -0.99
N CYS A 80 3.69 0.85 -1.87
CA CYS A 80 3.26 1.36 -3.17
C CYS A 80 3.72 0.41 -4.28
N THR A 81 2.80 -0.08 -5.12
CA THR A 81 3.16 -1.02 -6.19
C THR A 81 3.82 -0.33 -7.38
N ALA A 82 3.60 0.97 -7.57
CA ALA A 82 4.22 1.73 -8.67
C ALA A 82 5.75 1.80 -8.52
N CYS A 83 6.24 2.13 -7.32
CA CYS A 83 7.68 2.14 -7.00
C CYS A 83 8.15 0.83 -6.35
N ASP A 84 7.26 -0.13 -6.19
CA ASP A 84 7.45 -1.43 -5.54
C ASP A 84 8.19 -1.37 -4.19
N SER A 85 7.92 -0.33 -3.40
CA SER A 85 8.71 0.04 -2.22
C SER A 85 7.84 0.36 -1.00
N LEU A 86 8.43 0.20 0.18
CA LEU A 86 7.89 0.67 1.45
C LEU A 86 8.23 2.15 1.64
N VAL A 87 7.22 2.97 1.92
CA VAL A 87 7.33 4.43 1.95
C VAL A 87 6.73 4.97 3.24
N SER A 88 7.46 5.83 3.95
CA SER A 88 6.90 6.55 5.10
C SER A 88 6.00 7.70 4.62
N ILE A 89 4.83 7.83 5.23
CA ILE A 89 3.91 8.95 5.00
C ILE A 89 3.73 9.75 6.30
N CYS A 90 3.43 11.04 6.19
CA CYS A 90 3.32 11.92 7.35
C CYS A 90 2.06 11.65 8.19
N GLU A 91 0.97 11.25 7.55
CA GLU A 91 -0.32 10.99 8.20
C GLU A 91 -0.97 9.74 7.60
N ASN A 92 -1.78 9.03 8.38
CA ASN A 92 -2.53 7.87 7.91
C ASN A 92 -3.79 8.28 7.12
N THR A 93 -3.62 9.07 6.07
CA THR A 93 -4.71 9.57 5.24
C THR A 93 -4.54 9.11 3.80
N GLU A 94 -5.68 8.86 3.13
CA GLU A 94 -5.72 8.54 1.70
C GLU A 94 -5.03 9.66 0.88
N LYS A 95 -5.25 10.92 1.26
CA LYS A 95 -4.60 12.08 0.63
C LYS A 95 -3.07 11.96 0.56
N CYS A 96 -2.41 11.52 1.65
CA CYS A 96 -0.96 11.36 1.67
C CYS A 96 -0.51 10.18 0.79
N ALA A 97 -1.26 9.08 0.81
CA ALA A 97 -0.94 7.90 0.02
C ALA A 97 -1.18 8.12 -1.48
N ASP A 98 -2.32 8.70 -1.85
CA ASP A 98 -2.68 9.08 -3.21
C ASP A 98 -1.68 10.06 -3.81
N LYS A 99 -1.25 11.06 -3.01
CA LYS A 99 -0.21 12.00 -3.44
C LYS A 99 1.06 11.24 -3.87
N HIS A 100 1.54 10.33 -3.03
CA HIS A 100 2.73 9.54 -3.35
C HIS A 100 2.53 8.62 -4.56
N LEU A 101 1.39 7.94 -4.65
CA LEU A 101 1.06 7.05 -5.76
C LEU A 101 1.04 7.82 -7.09
N ASN A 102 0.35 8.96 -7.13
CA ASN A 102 0.24 9.80 -8.32
C ASN A 102 1.61 10.34 -8.75
N GLU A 103 2.43 10.81 -7.81
CA GLU A 103 3.81 11.22 -8.10
C GLU A 103 4.65 10.06 -8.69
N CYS A 104 4.45 8.83 -8.22
CA CYS A 104 5.13 7.66 -8.78
C CYS A 104 4.67 7.34 -10.20
N ILE A 105 3.37 7.41 -10.47
CA ILE A 105 2.79 7.16 -11.79
C ILE A 105 3.34 8.16 -12.81
N VAL A 106 3.31 9.45 -12.48
CA VAL A 106 3.85 10.52 -13.35
C VAL A 106 5.33 10.25 -13.69
N LYS A 107 6.16 9.92 -12.69
CA LYS A 107 7.59 9.60 -12.91
C LYS A 107 7.81 8.39 -13.81
N ILE A 108 6.92 7.38 -13.74
CA ILE A 108 7.00 6.21 -14.62
C ILE A 108 6.65 6.61 -16.06
N GLU A 109 5.59 7.40 -16.24
CA GLU A 109 5.17 7.90 -17.56
C GLU A 109 6.26 8.75 -18.23
N GLU A 110 6.86 9.68 -17.48
CA GLU A 110 7.98 10.51 -17.95
C GLU A 110 9.16 9.65 -18.44
N ARG A 111 9.53 8.61 -17.68
CA ARG A 111 10.60 7.67 -18.05
C ARG A 111 10.24 6.87 -19.31
N CYS A 112 8.99 6.40 -19.42
CA CYS A 112 8.51 5.69 -20.61
C CYS A 112 8.58 6.58 -21.87
N ILE A 113 8.19 7.86 -21.75
CA ILE A 113 8.28 8.83 -22.84
C ILE A 113 9.75 9.08 -23.23
N ALA A 114 10.63 9.29 -22.25
CA ALA A 114 12.06 9.49 -22.48
C ALA A 114 12.71 8.28 -23.17
N TYR A 115 12.38 7.07 -22.72
CA TYR A 115 12.86 5.82 -23.34
C TYR A 115 12.40 5.71 -24.80
N ARG A 116 11.12 5.98 -25.09
CA ARG A 116 10.60 5.96 -26.46
C ARG A 116 11.32 6.95 -27.37
N LYS A 117 11.53 8.19 -26.90
CA LYS A 117 12.25 9.24 -27.65
C LYS A 117 13.73 8.93 -27.91
N SER A 118 14.35 8.07 -27.10
CA SER A 118 15.75 7.66 -27.30
C SER A 118 15.91 6.39 -28.15
N SER A 119 14.80 5.75 -28.50
CA SER A 119 14.75 4.55 -29.34
C SER A 119 14.30 4.84 -30.79
N GLU A 120 14.01 6.11 -31.10
CA GLU A 120 13.73 6.67 -32.43
C GLU A 120 15.01 7.32 -32.99
#